data_AF-A0A961TW10-F1
#
_entry.id   AF-A0A961TW10-F1
#
_cell.length_a   1.000
_cell.length_b   1.000
_cell.length_c   1.000
_cell.angle_alpha   90.00
_cell.angle_beta   90.00
_cell.angle_gamma   90.00
#
_symmetry.space_group_name_H-M   'P 1'
#
loop_
_entity.id
_entity.type
_entity.pdbx_description
1 polymer ?
#
loop_
_entity_poly.entity_id
_entity_poly.type
_entity_poly.pdbx_seq_one_letter_code
_entity_poly.pdbx_strand_id
1 'polypeptide(L)'
;MSNNNDNSGTLLVAFAVAAIAAAAMFFYALAAFVTVVLTIIAFCGWFKPLTLFGSTIYPHEARAFVRNGVIGTILTPLFVIFAANLLEFRINEEMWPHIFIIGYILGSLGIEFLKDDEDSQTVLPMKEINPDSSRLPPPEEKKAPTPEPFRFAEWDEED
;
A
#
# COMPACT_ATOMS: atom_id res chain seq x y z
N MET A 1 61.41 12.77 13.42
CA MET A 1 60.44 11.68 13.28
C MET A 1 59.09 12.30 12.96
N SER A 2 58.44 11.82 11.91
CA SER A 2 57.30 12.44 11.20
C SER A 2 55.98 12.20 11.92
N ASN A 3 55.22 13.26 12.17
CA ASN A 3 53.88 13.26 12.80
C ASN A 3 52.75 13.61 11.81
N ASN A 4 53.00 13.50 10.49
CA ASN A 4 52.07 13.97 9.46
C ASN A 4 50.97 12.95 9.08
N ASN A 5 51.04 11.70 9.57
CA ASN A 5 50.09 10.66 9.18
C ASN A 5 48.79 10.66 10.00
N ASP A 6 48.81 11.23 11.22
CA ASP A 6 47.61 11.31 12.06
C ASP A 6 46.65 12.42 11.57
N ASN A 7 47.21 13.47 10.96
CA ASN A 7 46.44 14.59 10.46
C ASN A 7 45.72 14.23 9.15
N SER A 8 46.32 13.42 8.27
CA SER A 8 45.70 12.98 7.02
C SER A 8 44.52 12.02 7.25
N GLY A 9 44.66 11.08 8.20
CA GLY A 9 43.57 10.17 8.58
C GLY A 9 42.36 10.89 9.17
N THR A 10 42.60 11.85 10.08
CA THR A 10 41.53 12.67 10.68
C THR A 10 40.78 13.50 9.63
N LEU A 11 41.50 14.06 8.67
CA LEU A 11 40.94 14.87 7.59
C LEU A 11 40.08 14.03 6.63
N LEU A 12 40.49 12.79 6.32
CA LEU A 12 39.72 11.86 5.51
C LEU A 12 38.41 11.46 6.21
N VAL A 13 38.45 11.13 7.51
CA VAL A 13 37.25 10.80 8.29
C VAL A 13 36.30 11.99 8.35
N ALA A 14 36.81 13.21 8.57
CA ALA A 14 36.00 14.42 8.57
C ALA A 14 35.29 14.65 7.22
N PHE A 15 36.00 14.47 6.10
CA PHE A 15 35.39 14.56 4.77
C PHE A 15 34.34 13.47 4.53
N ALA A 16 34.58 12.24 4.98
CA ALA A 16 33.61 11.15 4.84
C ALA A 16 32.32 11.45 5.62
N VAL A 17 32.42 11.90 6.88
CA VAL A 17 31.26 12.28 7.69
C VAL A 17 30.52 13.46 7.08
N ALA A 18 31.24 14.49 6.62
CA ALA A 18 30.64 15.64 5.95
C ALA A 18 29.90 15.24 4.66
N ALA A 19 30.49 14.35 3.85
CA ALA A 19 29.87 13.85 2.63
C ALA A 19 28.59 13.04 2.93
N ILE A 20 28.61 12.19 3.96
CA ILE A 20 27.44 11.43 4.40
C ILE A 20 26.35 12.38 4.92
N ALA A 21 26.69 13.37 5.74
CA ALA A 21 25.75 14.35 6.24
C ALA A 21 25.14 15.17 5.09
N ALA A 22 25.95 15.61 4.13
CA ALA A 22 25.47 16.33 2.95
C ALA A 22 24.54 15.48 2.09
N ALA A 23 24.88 14.21 1.86
CA ALA A 23 24.01 13.28 1.15
C ALA A 23 22.69 13.06 1.90
N ALA A 24 22.73 12.85 3.22
CA ALA A 24 21.54 12.68 4.05
C ALA A 24 20.64 13.91 3.99
N MET A 25 21.19 15.11 4.09
CA MET A 25 20.44 16.37 3.94
C MET A 25 19.81 16.50 2.55
N PHE A 26 20.53 16.12 1.49
CA PHE A 26 20.01 16.14 0.13
C PHE A 26 18.83 15.18 -0.04
N PHE A 27 18.95 13.93 0.40
CA PHE A 27 17.87 12.95 0.33
C PHE A 27 16.67 13.35 1.20
N TYR A 28 16.91 13.91 2.39
CA TYR A 28 15.87 14.47 3.22
C TYR A 28 15.10 15.59 2.51
N ALA A 29 15.82 16.56 1.92
CA ALA A 29 15.20 17.65 1.19
C ALA A 29 14.40 17.15 -0.04
N LEU A 30 14.94 16.18 -0.77
CA LEU A 30 14.27 15.56 -1.90
C LEU A 30 12.99 14.82 -1.47
N ALA A 31 13.06 14.01 -0.42
CA ALA A 31 11.91 13.28 0.11
C ALA A 31 10.82 14.25 0.62
N ALA A 32 11.22 15.32 1.31
CA ALA A 32 10.30 16.36 1.76
C ALA A 32 9.61 17.04 0.56
N PHE A 33 10.37 17.41 -0.46
CA PHE A 33 9.84 18.02 -1.67
C PHE A 33 8.83 17.11 -2.39
N VAL A 34 9.20 15.84 -2.62
CA VAL A 34 8.31 14.84 -3.23
C VAL A 34 7.04 14.67 -2.40
N THR A 35 7.18 14.59 -1.08
CA THR A 35 6.03 14.44 -0.16
C THR A 35 5.08 15.63 -0.24
N VAL A 36 5.59 16.86 -0.34
CA VAL A 36 4.77 18.06 -0.53
C VAL A 36 4.03 18.02 -1.86
N VAL A 37 4.72 17.68 -2.95
CA VAL A 37 4.10 17.57 -4.28
C VAL A 37 3.00 16.51 -4.28
N LEU A 38 3.27 15.32 -3.73
CA LEU A 38 2.28 14.25 -3.61
C LEU A 38 1.11 14.64 -2.71
N THR A 39 1.35 15.39 -1.64
CA THR A 39 0.28 15.91 -0.78
C THR A 39 -0.65 16.85 -1.55
N ILE A 40 -0.09 17.73 -2.38
CA ILE A 40 -0.89 18.63 -3.23
C ILE A 40 -1.71 17.81 -4.24
N ILE A 41 -1.10 16.82 -4.88
CA ILE A 41 -1.78 15.90 -5.81
C ILE A 41 -2.92 15.14 -5.10
N ALA A 42 -2.68 14.66 -3.87
CA ALA A 42 -3.67 13.99 -3.06
C ALA A 42 -4.86 14.91 -2.74
N PHE A 43 -4.63 16.20 -2.47
CA PHE A 43 -5.70 17.17 -2.32
C PHE A 43 -6.50 17.39 -3.62
N CYS A 44 -5.84 17.40 -4.79
CA CYS A 44 -6.54 17.46 -6.07
C CYS A 44 -7.40 16.21 -6.33
N GLY A 45 -6.91 15.03 -5.96
CA GLY A 45 -7.61 13.74 -6.09
C GLY A 45 -8.63 13.45 -4.97
N TRP A 46 -8.86 14.39 -4.05
CA TRP A 46 -9.58 14.11 -2.80
C TRP A 46 -11.05 13.67 -2.97
N PHE A 47 -11.71 14.17 -4.02
CA PHE A 47 -13.12 13.90 -4.30
C PHE A 47 -13.36 13.12 -5.61
N LYS A 48 -12.40 13.14 -6.53
CA LYS A 48 -12.52 12.51 -7.85
C LYS A 48 -11.22 11.80 -8.21
N PRO A 49 -11.30 10.63 -8.88
CA PRO A 49 -10.10 9.94 -9.34
C PRO A 49 -9.30 10.84 -10.27
N LEU A 50 -7.99 10.84 -10.10
CA LEU A 50 -7.07 11.67 -10.87
C LEU A 50 -6.10 10.77 -11.63
N THR A 51 -6.12 10.86 -12.95
CA THR A 51 -5.21 10.13 -13.83
C THR A 51 -3.97 10.97 -14.11
N LEU A 52 -2.80 10.50 -13.69
CA LEU A 52 -1.50 11.14 -13.92
C LEU A 52 -0.53 10.11 -14.52
N PHE A 53 0.11 10.46 -15.64
CA PHE A 53 1.11 9.62 -16.30
C PHE A 53 0.69 8.16 -16.55
N GLY A 54 -0.60 7.93 -16.81
CA GLY A 54 -1.14 6.59 -17.04
C GLY A 54 -1.51 5.80 -15.77
N SER A 55 -1.20 6.32 -14.58
CA SER A 55 -1.69 5.79 -13.31
C SER A 55 -2.93 6.56 -12.84
N THR A 56 -3.88 5.86 -12.21
CA THR A 56 -5.10 6.47 -11.65
C THR A 56 -5.00 6.47 -10.13
N ILE A 57 -4.92 7.65 -9.53
CA ILE A 57 -4.99 7.80 -8.08
C ILE A 57 -6.47 7.88 -7.70
N TYR A 58 -6.93 6.94 -6.89
CA TYR A 58 -8.30 6.95 -6.40
C TYR A 58 -8.44 7.85 -5.15
N PRO A 59 -9.63 8.42 -4.90
CA PRO A 59 -9.84 9.31 -3.75
C PRO A 59 -9.53 8.67 -2.39
N HIS A 60 -9.70 7.36 -2.27
CA HIS A 60 -9.44 6.65 -1.02
C HIS A 60 -7.93 6.50 -0.74
N GLU A 61 -7.12 6.30 -1.79
CA GLU A 61 -5.65 6.29 -1.71
C GLU A 61 -5.12 7.66 -1.32
N ALA A 62 -5.60 8.72 -2.00
CA ALA A 62 -5.23 10.09 -1.68
C ALA A 62 -5.51 10.46 -0.20
N ARG A 63 -6.67 10.04 0.32
CA ARG A 63 -7.02 10.24 1.74
C ARG A 63 -6.16 9.40 2.67
N ALA A 64 -5.86 8.15 2.28
CA ALA A 64 -5.00 7.27 3.06
C ALA A 64 -3.59 7.85 3.17
N PHE A 65 -3.02 8.35 2.07
CA PHE A 65 -1.71 9.00 2.03
C PHE A 65 -1.58 10.15 3.03
N VAL A 66 -2.56 11.08 3.03
CA VAL A 66 -2.57 12.22 3.94
C VAL A 66 -2.84 11.77 5.38
N ARG A 67 -3.79 10.84 5.60
CA ARG A 67 -4.08 10.30 6.93
C ARG A 67 -2.86 9.63 7.55
N ASN A 68 -2.16 8.81 6.77
CA ASN A 68 -0.95 8.10 7.20
C ASN A 68 0.18 9.09 7.51
N GLY A 69 0.34 10.14 6.70
CA GLY A 69 1.25 11.25 6.98
C GLY A 69 0.94 11.91 8.32
N VAL A 70 -0.31 12.29 8.57
CA VAL A 70 -0.73 12.90 9.84
C VAL A 70 -0.49 11.97 11.03
N ILE A 71 -0.78 10.68 10.89
CA ILE A 71 -0.48 9.68 11.93
C ILE A 71 1.03 9.64 12.19
N GLY A 72 1.86 9.61 11.14
CA GLY A 72 3.31 9.63 11.26
C GLY A 72 3.84 10.89 11.94
N THR A 73 3.29 12.06 11.62
CA THR A 73 3.63 13.35 12.26
C THR A 73 3.36 13.35 13.76
N ILE A 74 2.36 12.62 14.24
CA ILE A 74 2.04 12.52 15.67
C ILE A 74 2.86 11.41 16.34
N LEU A 75 2.97 10.25 15.69
CA LEU A 75 3.63 9.08 16.28
C LEU A 75 5.14 9.25 16.40
N THR A 76 5.76 9.93 15.43
CA THR A 76 7.22 10.16 15.40
C THR A 76 7.72 11.00 16.57
N PRO A 77 7.20 12.19 16.87
CA PRO A 77 7.63 12.96 18.04
C PRO A 77 7.37 12.21 19.35
N LEU A 78 6.26 11.46 19.47
CA LEU A 78 6.01 10.62 20.64
C LEU A 78 7.10 9.54 20.80
N PHE A 79 7.48 8.89 19.71
CA PHE A 79 8.55 7.92 19.70
C PHE A 79 9.91 8.55 20.01
N VAL A 80 10.21 9.74 19.47
CA VAL A 80 11.47 10.45 19.75
C VAL A 80 11.54 10.89 21.22
N ILE A 81 10.44 11.37 21.81
CA ILE A 81 10.38 11.66 23.25
C ILE A 81 10.64 10.38 24.06
N PHE A 82 10.00 9.27 23.70
CA PHE A 82 10.22 7.99 24.36
C PHE A 82 11.70 7.56 24.26
N ALA A 83 12.30 7.64 23.08
CA ALA A 83 13.71 7.31 22.86
C ALA A 83 14.66 8.25 23.60
N ALA A 84 14.36 9.55 23.65
CA ALA A 84 15.15 10.54 24.38
C ALA A 84 15.15 10.26 25.89
N ASN A 85 14.02 9.85 26.45
CA ASN A 85 13.94 9.41 27.85
C ASN A 85 14.68 8.09 28.09
N LEU A 86 14.63 7.15 27.15
CA LEU A 86 15.28 5.84 27.28
C LEU A 86 16.81 5.90 27.14
N LEU A 87 17.31 6.77 26.25
CA LEU A 87 18.73 6.90 25.91
C LEU A 87 19.39 8.13 26.58
N GLU A 88 18.65 8.85 27.39
CA GLU A 88 19.09 10.04 28.16
C GLU A 88 19.75 11.15 27.30
N PHE A 89 19.34 11.31 26.04
CA PHE A 89 19.83 12.41 25.19
C PHE A 89 18.87 13.61 25.20
N ARG A 90 19.41 14.79 24.94
CA ARG A 90 18.64 16.04 24.83
C ARG A 90 18.27 16.33 23.39
N ILE A 91 17.00 16.62 23.15
CA ILE A 91 16.51 17.10 21.85
C ILE A 91 16.70 18.62 21.82
N ASN A 92 17.39 19.12 20.80
CA ASN A 92 17.49 20.56 20.56
C ASN A 92 16.13 21.09 20.08
N GLU A 93 15.71 22.25 20.58
CA GLU A 93 14.43 22.87 20.23
C GLU A 93 14.28 23.13 18.72
N GLU A 94 15.39 23.43 18.04
CA GLU A 94 15.45 23.65 16.58
C GLU A 94 15.14 22.38 15.76
N MET A 95 15.23 21.19 16.37
CA MET A 95 14.96 19.92 15.70
C MET A 95 13.47 19.58 15.66
N TRP A 96 12.62 20.21 16.48
CA TRP A 96 11.19 19.87 16.54
C TRP A 96 10.49 19.95 15.18
N PRO A 97 10.62 21.03 14.38
CA PRO A 97 9.98 21.10 13.07
C PRO A 97 10.42 19.95 12.16
N HIS A 98 11.70 19.59 12.20
CA HIS A 98 12.27 18.50 11.41
C HIS A 98 11.71 17.14 11.83
N ILE A 99 11.53 16.91 13.14
CA ILE A 99 10.92 15.68 13.67
C ILE A 99 9.49 15.51 13.14
N PHE A 100 8.69 16.58 13.14
CA PHE A 100 7.33 16.54 12.59
C PHE A 100 7.32 16.27 11.08
N ILE A 101 8.21 16.92 10.32
CA ILE A 101 8.34 16.74 8.87
C ILE A 101 8.79 15.31 8.54
N ILE A 102 9.82 14.80 9.21
CA ILE A 102 10.29 13.42 9.06
C ILE A 102 9.16 12.44 9.35
N GLY A 103 8.39 12.69 10.42
CA GLY A 103 7.25 11.86 10.75
C GLY A 103 6.17 11.87 9.67
N TYR A 104 5.89 13.02 9.08
CA TYR A 104 4.95 13.10 7.96
C TYR A 104 5.45 12.31 6.75
N ILE A 105 6.72 12.50 6.36
CA ILE A 105 7.35 11.80 5.23
C ILE A 105 7.32 10.29 5.43
N LEU A 106 7.73 9.81 6.61
CA LEU A 106 7.74 8.38 6.94
C LEU A 106 6.34 7.79 6.97
N GLY A 107 5.36 8.51 7.53
CA GLY A 107 3.97 8.06 7.55
C GLY A 107 3.36 7.99 6.15
N SER A 108 3.59 9.00 5.33
CA SER A 108 3.04 9.10 3.98
C SER A 108 3.68 8.14 2.99
N LEU A 109 5.02 8.05 2.96
CA LEU A 109 5.74 7.20 2.00
C LEU A 109 5.99 5.79 2.52
N GLY A 110 6.33 5.63 3.79
CA GLY A 110 6.77 4.35 4.35
C GLY A 110 5.67 3.28 4.36
N ILE A 111 4.43 3.67 4.64
CA ILE A 111 3.28 2.74 4.67
C ILE A 111 2.88 2.31 3.26
N GLU A 112 3.06 3.16 2.25
CA GLU A 112 2.79 2.83 0.85
C GLU A 112 3.74 1.73 0.36
N PHE A 113 5.04 1.85 0.64
CA PHE A 113 6.03 0.83 0.29
C PHE A 113 5.78 -0.53 0.95
N LEU A 114 5.24 -0.54 2.16
CA LEU A 114 4.88 -1.79 2.87
C LEU A 114 3.65 -2.48 2.26
N LYS A 115 2.73 -1.71 1.66
CA LYS A 115 1.50 -2.22 1.06
C LYS A 115 1.71 -2.87 -0.31
N ASP A 116 2.58 -2.29 -1.14
CA ASP A 116 2.88 -2.83 -2.47
C ASP A 116 3.42 -4.27 -2.41
N ASP A 117 4.16 -4.61 -1.34
CA ASP A 117 4.67 -5.97 -1.10
C ASP A 117 3.58 -6.96 -0.68
N GLU A 118 2.55 -6.53 0.07
CA GLU A 118 1.43 -7.38 0.50
C GLU A 118 0.46 -7.67 -0.66
N ASP A 119 0.11 -6.66 -1.45
CA ASP A 119 -0.80 -6.83 -2.59
C ASP A 119 -0.16 -7.70 -3.70
N SER A 120 1.18 -7.66 -3.84
CA SER A 120 1.93 -8.52 -4.75
C SER A 120 1.96 -10.00 -4.33
N GLN A 121 1.83 -10.29 -3.03
CA GLN A 121 1.84 -11.66 -2.50
C GLN A 121 0.44 -12.28 -2.38
N THR A 122 -0.62 -11.47 -2.40
CA THR A 122 -2.01 -11.95 -2.25
C THR A 122 -2.65 -12.40 -3.57
N VAL A 123 -1.87 -12.45 -4.65
CA VAL A 123 -2.24 -13.26 -5.83
C VAL A 123 -1.84 -14.70 -5.56
N LEU A 124 -2.51 -15.35 -4.60
CA LEU A 124 -2.63 -16.81 -4.70
C LEU A 124 -3.17 -17.07 -6.10
N PRO A 125 -2.53 -17.92 -6.94
CA PRO A 125 -3.13 -18.31 -8.19
C PRO A 125 -4.50 -18.81 -7.82
N MET A 126 -5.54 -18.07 -8.21
CA MET A 126 -6.91 -18.50 -8.07
C MET A 126 -6.91 -19.85 -8.75
N LYS A 127 -6.87 -20.91 -7.93
CA LYS A 127 -6.82 -22.28 -8.41
C LYS A 127 -7.96 -22.31 -9.38
N GLU A 128 -7.64 -22.42 -10.66
CA GLU A 128 -8.60 -22.39 -11.74
C GLU A 128 -9.61 -23.47 -11.34
N ILE A 129 -10.76 -23.03 -10.82
CA ILE A 129 -11.84 -23.94 -10.49
C ILE A 129 -12.31 -24.32 -11.87
N ASN A 130 -11.73 -25.40 -12.39
CA ASN A 130 -12.18 -26.04 -13.60
C ASN A 130 -13.71 -26.20 -13.42
N PRO A 131 -14.54 -25.54 -14.22
CA PRO A 131 -15.99 -25.48 -13.98
C PRO A 131 -16.70 -26.83 -14.13
N ASP A 132 -15.96 -27.92 -14.37
CA ASP A 132 -16.51 -29.24 -14.67
C ASP A 132 -16.76 -30.15 -13.45
N SER A 133 -16.51 -29.73 -12.20
CA SER A 133 -16.75 -30.59 -11.02
C SER A 133 -18.06 -30.34 -10.27
N SER A 134 -18.91 -29.42 -10.73
CA SER A 134 -20.26 -29.22 -10.18
C SER A 134 -21.34 -29.67 -11.17
N ARG A 135 -21.13 -30.83 -11.82
CA ARG A 135 -22.25 -31.58 -12.36
C ARG A 135 -23.00 -32.20 -11.19
N LEU A 136 -24.09 -31.55 -10.78
CA LEU A 136 -25.18 -32.25 -10.11
C LEU A 136 -25.45 -33.54 -10.91
N PRO A 137 -25.71 -34.70 -10.25
CA PRO A 137 -26.17 -35.85 -10.99
C PRO A 137 -27.35 -35.41 -11.87
N PRO A 138 -27.42 -35.84 -13.13
CA PRO A 138 -28.53 -35.50 -14.00
C PRO A 138 -29.84 -35.74 -13.24
N PRO A 139 -30.83 -34.83 -13.30
CA PRO A 139 -32.13 -35.11 -12.73
C PRO A 139 -32.58 -36.46 -13.28
N GLU A 140 -32.97 -37.39 -12.40
CA GLU A 140 -33.59 -38.64 -12.86
C GLU A 140 -34.71 -38.26 -13.82
N GLU A 141 -34.51 -38.61 -15.08
CA GLU A 141 -35.48 -38.42 -16.13
C GLU A 141 -36.68 -39.28 -15.72
N LYS A 142 -37.67 -38.66 -15.08
CA LYS A 142 -38.98 -39.27 -14.93
C LYS A 142 -39.46 -39.51 -16.35
N LYS A 143 -39.29 -40.75 -16.83
CA LYS A 143 -39.85 -41.21 -18.10
C LYS A 143 -41.28 -40.70 -18.14
N ALA A 144 -41.56 -39.81 -19.09
CA ALA A 144 -42.93 -39.40 -19.36
C ALA A 144 -43.74 -40.70 -19.55
N PRO A 145 -44.90 -40.84 -18.88
CA PRO A 145 -45.75 -42.02 -19.11
C PRO A 145 -46.05 -42.07 -20.61
N THR A 146 -45.78 -43.22 -21.22
CA THR A 146 -46.06 -43.47 -22.64
C THR A 146 -47.54 -43.12 -22.87
N PRO A 147 -47.87 -42.17 -23.77
CA PRO A 147 -49.26 -41.86 -24.04
C PRO A 147 -49.92 -43.11 -24.63
N GLU A 148 -50.93 -43.64 -23.94
CA GLU A 148 -51.77 -44.69 -24.53
C GLU A 148 -52.42 -44.13 -25.80
N PRO A 149 -52.38 -44.88 -26.92
CA PRO A 149 -52.99 -44.41 -28.15
C PRO A 149 -54.50 -44.21 -27.92
N PHE A 150 -54.96 -43.03 -28.35
CA PHE A 150 -56.35 -42.62 -28.24
C PHE A 150 -57.26 -43.66 -28.91
N ARG A 151 -58.10 -44.32 -28.11
CA ARG A 151 -59.08 -45.30 -28.58
C ARG A 151 -60.41 -44.56 -28.78
N PHE A 152 -60.84 -44.43 -30.03
CA PHE A 152 -62.17 -43.89 -30.35
C PHE A 152 -63.23 -44.86 -29.84
N ALA A 153 -64.34 -44.33 -29.31
CA ALA A 153 -65.51 -45.12 -28.98
C ALA A 153 -66.00 -45.84 -30.25
N GLU A 154 -66.08 -47.17 -30.21
CA GLU A 154 -66.70 -47.97 -31.26
C GLU A 154 -68.22 -47.72 -31.15
N TRP A 155 -68.82 -47.14 -32.19
CA TRP A 155 -70.25 -46.74 -32.24
C TRP A 155 -71.18 -47.91 -32.61
N ASP A 156 -70.82 -49.14 -32.22
CA ASP A 156 -71.51 -50.37 -32.65
C ASP A 156 -72.16 -51.15 -31.48
N GLU A 157 -72.47 -50.47 -30.36
CA GLU A 157 -73.18 -51.08 -29.21
C GLU A 157 -74.64 -50.57 -29.04
N GLU A 158 -75.26 -50.03 -30.08
CA GLU A 158 -76.73 -49.90 -30.15
C GLU A 158 -77.30 -50.94 -31.12
N ASP A 159 -77.56 -52.15 -30.60
CA ASP A 159 -78.68 -53.03 -30.99
C ASP A 159 -78.89 -54.15 -29.94
#